data_AF-A0A9P7CHC0-F1
#
_entry.id   AF-A0A9P7CHC0-F1
#
_cell.length_a   1.000
_cell.length_b   1.000
_cell.length_c   1.000
_cell.angle_alpha   90.00
_cell.angle_beta   90.00
_cell.angle_gamma   90.00
#
_symmetry.space_group_name_H-M   'P 1'
#
loop_
_entity.id
_entity.type
_entity.pdbx_description
1 polymer ?
#
loop_
_entity_poly.entity_id
_entity_poly.type
_entity_poly.pdbx_seq_one_letter_code
_entity_poly.pdbx_strand_id
1 'polypeptide(L)'
;MPTQSTPSNNYTNTLNMTIWNANGCARHAISAITDAMPNTSLLFMVETWLLSPLQYPTPWGQYHTYVIPVEGNPRGQMGISLFVHPDCPYPVTHFPSTSPYVLSCQVSTLLIHCVYFPPALSDAEALDILTDLPYQIHPSQTNTIFCDDFNARLQAFLGDSRSNTRGTMLYSWLVEHGLICWNAELAYGVPTYCAHNRVGRLSGQHFQSIIDLFLSSQQLIAPRMVVHEDLSLGSHHCPVTLSCLLLPPPPQSAHPRLLWHLSRLPEPDCLYGPLFKERIKSFNLLLLDLVSPFGLLTNVRPDIDDLVNQFTSIIHSCLDDSVGKKTPCSRGNTWFWTANLQASFDYREQCRRQWRRACGINKGLRWQTYSSGQNWCAKIFFSF
;
A
#
# COMPACT_ATOMS: atom_id res chain seq x y z
N MET A 1 -35.70 40.69 -2.52
CA MET A 1 -35.49 39.24 -2.29
C MET A 1 -33.99 38.97 -2.42
N PRO A 2 -33.27 38.66 -1.36
CA PRO A 2 -31.87 38.29 -1.47
C PRO A 2 -31.78 36.82 -1.89
N THR A 3 -31.09 36.59 -3.00
CA THR A 3 -30.67 35.27 -3.47
C THR A 3 -29.83 34.58 -2.41
N GLN A 4 -30.34 33.49 -1.83
CA GLN A 4 -29.54 32.55 -1.05
C GLN A 4 -28.49 31.93 -1.97
N SER A 5 -27.24 32.35 -1.81
CA SER A 5 -26.09 31.59 -2.30
C SER A 5 -26.00 30.32 -1.46
N THR A 6 -26.37 29.19 -2.04
CA THR A 6 -26.03 27.86 -1.52
C THR A 6 -24.51 27.75 -1.42
N PRO A 7 -23.93 27.45 -0.25
CA PRO A 7 -22.49 27.18 -0.18
C PRO A 7 -22.23 25.80 -0.78
N SER A 8 -21.68 25.77 -2.00
CA SER A 8 -21.14 24.57 -2.62
C SER A 8 -19.82 24.17 -1.93
N ASN A 9 -19.91 23.58 -0.74
CA ASN A 9 -18.77 23.00 -0.05
C ASN A 9 -18.74 21.48 -0.29
N ASN A 10 -18.39 21.08 -1.51
CA ASN A 10 -18.01 19.69 -1.78
C ASN A 10 -16.55 19.51 -1.35
N TYR A 11 -16.32 19.22 -0.07
CA TYR A 11 -15.00 18.92 0.48
C TYR A 11 -14.54 17.53 0.03
N THR A 12 -14.11 17.40 -1.21
CA THR A 12 -13.43 16.18 -1.68
C THR A 12 -11.96 16.23 -1.32
N ASN A 13 -11.43 15.18 -0.68
CA ASN A 13 -9.99 15.04 -0.46
C ASN A 13 -9.37 14.21 -1.58
N THR A 14 -8.13 14.54 -1.93
CA THR A 14 -7.38 13.77 -2.92
C THR A 14 -6.70 12.59 -2.23
N LEU A 15 -6.93 11.37 -2.74
CA LEU A 15 -6.16 10.19 -2.39
C LEU A 15 -5.10 9.96 -3.46
N ASN A 16 -3.84 9.83 -3.05
CA ASN A 16 -2.73 9.51 -3.93
C ASN A 16 -2.23 8.09 -3.66
N MET A 17 -2.43 7.20 -4.62
CA MET A 17 -2.00 5.80 -4.60
C MET A 17 -0.79 5.64 -5.49
N THR A 18 0.33 5.17 -4.95
CA THR A 18 1.55 4.94 -5.71
C THR A 18 1.88 3.45 -5.72
N ILE A 19 2.10 2.88 -6.90
CA ILE A 19 2.62 1.51 -7.10
C ILE A 19 4.08 1.56 -7.51
N TRP A 20 4.86 0.59 -7.07
CA TRP A 20 6.27 0.48 -7.46
C TRP A 20 6.82 -0.93 -7.24
N ASN A 21 7.24 -1.59 -8.32
CA ASN A 21 8.07 -2.78 -8.21
C ASN A 21 9.50 -2.41 -7.80
N ALA A 22 9.91 -2.82 -6.60
CA ALA A 22 11.20 -2.46 -6.01
C ALA A 22 12.36 -3.34 -6.52
N ASN A 23 12.09 -4.52 -7.08
CA ASN A 23 13.10 -5.51 -7.45
C ASN A 23 14.10 -5.78 -6.30
N GLY A 24 13.56 -5.98 -5.10
CA GLY A 24 14.28 -6.14 -3.85
C GLY A 24 14.51 -4.82 -3.11
N CYS A 25 13.75 -4.58 -2.03
CA CYS A 25 13.93 -3.39 -1.20
C CYS A 25 14.68 -3.69 0.09
N ALA A 26 15.91 -3.17 0.21
CA ALA A 26 16.64 -3.21 1.47
C ALA A 26 15.91 -2.41 2.56
N ARG A 27 15.85 -2.94 3.79
CA ARG A 27 15.10 -2.31 4.89
C ARG A 27 15.55 -0.87 5.19
N HIS A 28 16.85 -0.59 5.09
CA HIS A 28 17.40 0.74 5.35
C HIS A 28 17.08 1.77 4.26
N ALA A 29 16.63 1.35 3.08
CA ALA A 29 16.33 2.25 1.97
C ALA A 29 14.92 2.87 2.08
N ILE A 30 14.07 2.36 2.98
CA ILE A 30 12.65 2.74 3.02
C ILE A 30 12.43 4.24 3.24
N SER A 31 13.25 4.89 4.09
CA SER A 31 13.09 6.31 4.37
C SER A 31 13.30 7.14 3.10
N ALA A 32 14.37 6.84 2.35
CA ALA A 32 14.65 7.51 1.08
C ALA A 32 13.52 7.32 0.05
N ILE A 33 12.90 6.13 0.04
CA ILE A 33 11.76 5.83 -0.84
C ILE A 33 10.54 6.64 -0.45
N THR A 34 10.18 6.67 0.84
CA THR A 34 9.01 7.43 1.32
C THR A 34 9.21 8.93 1.19
N ASP A 35 10.44 9.43 1.42
CA ASP A 35 10.78 10.85 1.34
C ASP A 35 10.81 11.35 -0.12
N ALA A 36 11.12 10.48 -1.08
CA ALA A 36 11.09 10.80 -2.50
C ALA A 36 9.68 11.01 -3.06
N MET A 37 8.64 10.57 -2.33
CA MET A 37 7.26 10.61 -2.79
C MET A 37 6.33 11.24 -1.73
N PRO A 38 6.57 12.50 -1.32
CA PRO A 38 5.95 13.11 -0.14
C PRO A 38 4.43 13.30 -0.26
N ASN A 39 3.90 13.30 -1.48
CA ASN A 39 2.46 13.44 -1.71
C ASN A 39 1.71 12.10 -1.71
N THR A 40 2.39 10.96 -1.51
CA THR A 40 1.76 9.65 -1.54
C THR A 40 0.98 9.39 -0.25
N SER A 41 -0.29 8.99 -0.38
CA SER A 41 -1.11 8.54 0.76
C SER A 41 -0.94 7.05 1.02
N LEU A 42 -0.94 6.24 -0.05
CA LEU A 42 -0.76 4.80 -0.03
C LEU A 42 0.37 4.42 -0.99
N LEU A 43 1.41 3.77 -0.49
CA LEU A 43 2.50 3.22 -1.31
C LEU A 43 2.40 1.71 -1.33
N PHE A 44 2.06 1.14 -2.47
CA PHE A 44 2.18 -0.27 -2.76
C PHE A 44 3.56 -0.55 -3.36
N MET A 45 4.23 -1.57 -2.83
CA MET A 45 5.54 -1.99 -3.26
C MET A 45 5.56 -3.50 -3.48
N VAL A 46 5.91 -3.94 -4.67
CA VAL A 46 6.05 -5.36 -5.02
C VAL A 46 7.52 -5.75 -5.19
N GLU A 47 7.80 -7.05 -5.24
CA GLU A 47 9.16 -7.61 -5.17
C GLU A 47 9.96 -7.09 -3.97
N THR A 48 9.32 -7.02 -2.82
CA THR A 48 9.94 -6.44 -1.60
C THR A 48 11.09 -7.28 -1.07
N TRP A 49 11.04 -8.61 -1.27
CA TRP A 49 11.99 -9.60 -0.72
C TRP A 49 12.06 -9.61 0.82
N LEU A 50 11.02 -9.06 1.47
CA LEU A 50 10.90 -8.98 2.92
C LEU A 50 10.43 -10.31 3.52
N LEU A 51 11.29 -10.91 4.35
CA LEU A 51 10.99 -12.13 5.11
C LEU A 51 10.17 -11.82 6.38
N SER A 52 9.22 -12.70 6.71
CA SER A 52 8.50 -12.65 7.99
C SER A 52 9.46 -12.94 9.16
N PRO A 53 9.32 -12.27 10.33
CA PRO A 53 8.37 -11.21 10.67
C PRO A 53 8.99 -9.80 10.57
N LEU A 54 9.97 -9.59 9.68
CA LEU A 54 10.70 -8.33 9.60
C LEU A 54 9.77 -7.21 9.12
N GLN A 55 10.01 -5.99 9.63
CA GLN A 55 9.28 -4.79 9.23
C GLN A 55 10.22 -3.71 8.74
N TYR A 56 9.76 -2.84 7.85
CA TYR A 56 10.53 -1.68 7.45
C TYR A 56 10.58 -0.63 8.59
N PRO A 57 11.74 0.01 8.83
CA PRO A 57 11.91 1.02 9.87
C PRO A 57 11.33 2.38 9.44
N THR A 58 10.01 2.48 9.31
CA THR A 58 9.29 3.71 8.90
C THR A 58 8.16 4.03 9.89
N PRO A 59 7.80 5.32 10.08
CA PRO A 59 6.59 5.71 10.82
C PRO A 59 5.29 5.37 10.08
N TRP A 60 5.35 5.05 8.79
CA TRP A 60 4.17 4.71 8.00
C TRP A 60 3.55 3.40 8.51
N GLY A 61 2.22 3.31 8.50
CA GLY A 61 1.53 2.05 8.74
C GLY A 61 1.96 1.04 7.68
N GLN A 62 2.16 -0.24 8.04
CA GLN A 62 2.67 -1.22 7.10
C GLN A 62 1.90 -2.55 7.17
N TYR A 63 1.60 -3.10 6.01
CA TYR A 63 0.94 -4.40 5.81
C TYR A 63 1.72 -5.19 4.77
N HIS A 64 1.85 -6.50 4.96
CA HIS A 64 2.72 -7.33 4.14
C HIS A 64 2.08 -8.65 3.76
N THR A 65 2.22 -8.99 2.48
CA THR A 65 2.25 -10.37 1.99
C THR A 65 3.74 -10.74 1.88
N TYR A 66 4.25 -11.44 2.89
CA TYR A 66 5.68 -11.76 3.00
C TYR A 66 6.17 -12.72 1.90
N VAL A 67 7.48 -12.72 1.67
CA VAL A 67 8.12 -13.59 0.69
C VAL A 67 8.21 -15.03 1.10
N ILE A 68 8.33 -15.88 0.08
CA ILE A 68 8.69 -17.29 0.23
C ILE A 68 10.23 -17.38 0.35
N PRO A 69 10.76 -18.02 1.41
CA PRO A 69 12.19 -18.28 1.52
C PRO A 69 12.68 -19.17 0.38
N VAL A 70 13.83 -18.86 -0.19
CA VAL A 70 14.47 -19.71 -1.21
C VAL A 70 15.66 -20.40 -0.56
N GLU A 71 15.74 -21.73 -0.69
CA GLU A 71 16.81 -22.52 -0.10
C GLU A 71 18.19 -22.05 -0.61
N GLY A 72 19.11 -21.81 0.32
CA GLY A 72 20.46 -21.31 0.00
C GLY A 72 20.55 -19.83 -0.38
N ASN A 73 19.45 -19.07 -0.40
CA ASN A 73 19.46 -17.64 -0.66
C ASN A 73 19.12 -16.84 0.61
N PRO A 74 19.99 -15.91 1.06
CA PRO A 74 19.70 -15.06 2.22
C PRO A 74 18.55 -14.08 1.97
N ARG A 75 18.06 -13.95 0.73
CA ARG A 75 16.92 -13.13 0.32
C ARG A 75 15.78 -14.03 -0.15
N GLY A 76 14.55 -13.68 0.19
CA GLY A 76 13.38 -14.31 -0.42
C GLY A 76 13.10 -13.75 -1.81
N GLN A 77 12.05 -14.26 -2.46
CA GLN A 77 11.54 -13.78 -3.75
C GLN A 77 10.07 -13.36 -3.62
N MET A 78 9.61 -12.47 -4.51
CA MET A 78 8.26 -11.89 -4.49
C MET A 78 8.02 -10.90 -3.34
N GLY A 79 6.81 -10.89 -2.77
CA GLY A 79 6.43 -10.11 -1.60
C GLY A 79 5.83 -8.76 -1.95
N ILE A 80 4.74 -8.43 -1.28
CA ILE A 80 3.96 -7.21 -1.49
C ILE A 80 3.86 -6.48 -0.16
N SER A 81 4.11 -5.18 -0.17
CA SER A 81 3.98 -4.31 1.00
C SER A 81 3.10 -3.11 0.69
N LEU A 82 2.18 -2.80 1.59
CA LEU A 82 1.43 -1.55 1.58
C LEU A 82 1.94 -0.67 2.72
N PHE A 83 2.33 0.55 2.41
CA PHE A 83 2.62 1.60 3.37
C PHE A 83 1.53 2.68 3.35
N VAL A 84 1.07 3.07 4.53
CA VAL A 84 0.05 4.10 4.73
C VAL A 84 0.72 5.32 5.36
N HIS A 85 0.66 6.45 4.67
CA HIS A 85 1.22 7.71 5.15
C HIS A 85 0.58 8.08 6.51
N PRO A 86 1.34 8.57 7.50
CA PRO A 86 0.80 8.96 8.81
C PRO A 86 -0.34 9.98 8.72
N ASP A 87 -0.25 10.90 7.76
CA ASP A 87 -1.26 11.94 7.50
C ASP A 87 -2.36 11.49 6.52
N CYS A 88 -2.42 10.20 6.15
CA CYS A 88 -3.52 9.69 5.33
C CYS A 88 -4.84 9.91 6.08
N PRO A 89 -5.78 10.70 5.54
CA PRO A 89 -6.97 11.10 6.27
C PRO A 89 -8.02 9.97 6.34
N TYR A 90 -7.80 8.88 5.61
CA TYR A 90 -8.73 7.76 5.50
C TYR A 90 -8.27 6.58 6.34
N PRO A 91 -9.19 5.91 7.05
CA PRO A 91 -8.89 4.60 7.62
C PRO A 91 -8.58 3.60 6.51
N VAL A 92 -7.54 2.80 6.73
CA VAL A 92 -7.14 1.72 5.82
C VAL A 92 -7.38 0.38 6.52
N THR A 93 -8.21 -0.46 5.90
CA THR A 93 -8.51 -1.82 6.39
C THR A 93 -7.84 -2.83 5.49
N HIS A 94 -6.83 -3.54 5.99
CA HIS A 94 -6.17 -4.62 5.26
C HIS A 94 -6.96 -5.92 5.35
N PHE A 95 -7.09 -6.63 4.23
CA PHE A 95 -7.69 -7.96 4.16
C PHE A 95 -6.59 -9.00 3.91
N PRO A 96 -6.32 -9.89 4.87
CA PRO A 96 -5.35 -10.97 4.68
C PRO A 96 -5.72 -11.83 3.48
N SER A 97 -4.72 -12.14 2.65
CA SER A 97 -4.83 -13.07 1.53
C SER A 97 -4.00 -14.32 1.81
N THR A 98 -4.48 -15.47 1.36
CA THR A 98 -3.68 -16.71 1.30
C THR A 98 -2.80 -16.77 0.05
N SER A 99 -3.10 -15.95 -0.96
CA SER A 99 -2.31 -15.86 -2.18
C SER A 99 -1.05 -15.01 -1.96
N PRO A 100 0.15 -15.52 -2.32
CA PRO A 100 1.39 -14.75 -2.22
C PRO A 100 1.48 -13.64 -3.29
N TYR A 101 0.56 -13.62 -4.24
CA TYR A 101 0.51 -12.69 -5.38
C TYR A 101 -0.39 -11.48 -5.14
N VAL A 102 -1.07 -11.40 -3.99
CA VAL A 102 -2.09 -10.36 -3.74
C VAL A 102 -1.95 -9.76 -2.34
N LEU A 103 -2.10 -8.45 -2.25
CA LEU A 103 -2.38 -7.72 -1.01
C LEU A 103 -3.63 -6.86 -1.23
N SER A 104 -4.60 -6.97 -0.33
CA SER A 104 -5.89 -6.30 -0.47
C SER A 104 -6.15 -5.33 0.68
N CYS A 105 -6.71 -4.17 0.38
CA CYS A 105 -7.17 -3.25 1.41
C CYS A 105 -8.39 -2.44 0.96
N GLN A 106 -9.14 -1.90 1.92
CA GLN A 106 -10.16 -0.90 1.68
C GLN A 106 -9.72 0.46 2.20
N VAL A 107 -9.98 1.50 1.40
CA VAL A 107 -9.84 2.90 1.78
C VAL A 107 -11.06 3.68 1.28
N SER A 108 -11.82 4.28 2.20
CA SER A 108 -13.12 4.89 1.88
C SER A 108 -14.04 3.85 1.19
N THR A 109 -14.56 4.18 0.00
CA THR A 109 -15.39 3.32 -0.84
C THR A 109 -14.60 2.49 -1.86
N LEU A 110 -13.26 2.59 -1.84
CA LEU A 110 -12.39 1.82 -2.74
C LEU A 110 -11.97 0.50 -2.09
N LEU A 111 -12.20 -0.60 -2.79
CA LEU A 111 -11.47 -1.85 -2.59
C LEU A 111 -10.24 -1.83 -3.50
N ILE A 112 -9.06 -2.15 -2.99
CA ILE A 112 -7.82 -2.14 -3.75
C ILE A 112 -7.14 -3.50 -3.61
N HIS A 113 -6.88 -4.14 -4.74
CA HIS A 113 -6.08 -5.34 -4.88
C HIS A 113 -4.76 -4.97 -5.57
N CYS A 114 -3.68 -4.95 -4.81
CA CYS A 114 -2.34 -4.88 -5.36
C CYS A 114 -1.86 -6.29 -5.70
N VAL A 115 -1.44 -6.49 -6.95
CA VAL A 115 -1.03 -7.80 -7.46
C VAL A 115 0.42 -7.78 -7.94
N TYR A 116 1.11 -8.90 -7.79
CA TYR A 116 2.40 -9.12 -8.44
C TYR A 116 2.39 -10.46 -9.14
N PHE A 117 2.43 -10.45 -10.47
CA PHE A 117 2.51 -11.67 -11.26
C PHE A 117 3.92 -11.86 -11.78
N PRO A 118 4.75 -12.74 -11.16
CA PRO A 118 6.12 -12.92 -11.61
C PRO A 118 6.15 -13.44 -13.06
N PRO A 119 7.24 -13.17 -13.80
CA PRO A 119 7.38 -13.67 -15.17
C PRO A 119 7.29 -15.21 -15.29
N ALA A 120 7.61 -15.93 -14.21
CA ALA A 120 7.54 -17.40 -14.16
C ALA A 120 6.15 -17.96 -13.85
N LEU A 121 5.21 -17.13 -13.35
CA LEU A 121 3.82 -17.55 -13.13
C LEU A 121 3.20 -17.95 -14.47
N SER A 122 2.36 -18.98 -14.51
CA SER A 122 1.67 -19.33 -15.75
C SER A 122 0.60 -18.28 -16.09
N ASP A 123 0.32 -18.08 -17.37
CA ASP A 123 -0.66 -17.08 -17.80
C ASP A 123 -2.10 -17.47 -17.39
N ALA A 124 -2.40 -18.77 -17.33
CA ALA A 124 -3.67 -19.28 -16.83
C ALA A 124 -3.83 -19.01 -15.32
N GLU A 125 -2.83 -19.36 -14.51
CA GLU A 125 -2.87 -19.14 -13.07
C GLU A 125 -2.96 -17.64 -12.71
N ALA A 126 -2.28 -16.76 -13.46
CA ALA A 126 -2.41 -15.32 -13.29
C ALA A 126 -3.85 -14.83 -13.54
N LEU A 127 -4.53 -15.39 -14.56
CA LEU A 127 -5.91 -15.04 -14.88
C LEU A 127 -6.90 -15.62 -13.86
N ASP A 128 -6.68 -16.86 -13.40
CA ASP A 128 -7.50 -17.50 -12.36
C ASP A 128 -7.45 -16.66 -11.08
N ILE A 129 -6.24 -16.23 -10.66
CA ILE A 129 -6.08 -15.34 -9.50
C ILE A 129 -6.89 -14.05 -9.68
N LEU A 130 -6.86 -13.40 -10.85
CA LEU A 130 -7.64 -12.18 -11.08
C LEU A 130 -9.15 -12.42 -11.04
N THR A 131 -9.59 -13.56 -11.57
CA THR A 131 -11.01 -13.93 -11.67
C THR A 131 -11.59 -14.26 -10.29
N ASP A 132 -10.77 -14.84 -9.40
CA ASP A 132 -11.17 -15.19 -8.04
C ASP A 132 -11.25 -13.99 -7.09
N LEU A 133 -10.70 -12.82 -7.48
CA LEU A 133 -10.72 -11.64 -6.62
C LEU A 133 -12.10 -11.00 -6.56
N PRO A 134 -12.63 -10.74 -5.35
CA PRO A 134 -13.96 -10.18 -5.20
C PRO A 134 -13.99 -8.72 -5.62
N TYR A 135 -15.01 -8.32 -6.36
CA TYR A 135 -15.28 -6.91 -6.65
C TYR A 135 -15.89 -6.17 -5.46
N GLN A 136 -16.29 -6.89 -4.41
CA GLN A 136 -16.86 -6.32 -3.20
C GLN A 136 -16.72 -7.32 -2.05
N ILE A 137 -16.09 -6.90 -0.96
CA ILE A 137 -15.98 -7.62 0.33
C ILE A 137 -16.96 -7.01 1.34
N HIS A 138 -17.23 -5.71 1.25
CA HIS A 138 -18.12 -4.98 2.15
C HIS A 138 -19.08 -4.07 1.38
N PRO A 139 -20.36 -3.91 1.80
CA PRO A 139 -21.35 -3.09 1.09
C PRO A 139 -20.98 -1.62 0.87
N SER A 140 -20.06 -1.08 1.68
CA SER A 140 -19.58 0.30 1.52
C SER A 140 -18.62 0.48 0.34
N GLN A 141 -18.12 -0.61 -0.25
CA GLN A 141 -17.22 -0.56 -1.40
C GLN A 141 -18.06 -0.44 -2.66
N THR A 142 -17.77 0.59 -3.46
CA THR A 142 -18.51 0.91 -4.69
C THR A 142 -17.63 0.87 -5.93
N ASN A 143 -16.31 0.82 -5.76
CA ASN A 143 -15.34 0.73 -6.84
C ASN A 143 -14.17 -0.14 -6.39
N THR A 144 -13.65 -0.93 -7.32
CA THR A 144 -12.55 -1.86 -7.08
C THR A 144 -11.41 -1.54 -8.00
N ILE A 145 -10.21 -1.41 -7.44
CA ILE A 145 -8.98 -1.13 -8.15
C ILE A 145 -8.11 -2.38 -8.13
N PHE A 146 -7.62 -2.79 -9.29
CA PHE A 146 -6.55 -3.77 -9.43
C PHE A 146 -5.29 -3.04 -9.88
N CYS A 147 -4.17 -3.23 -9.20
CA CYS A 147 -2.97 -2.47 -9.53
C CYS A 147 -1.64 -3.19 -9.31
N ASP A 148 -0.57 -2.54 -9.80
CA ASP A 148 0.85 -2.93 -9.71
C ASP A 148 1.30 -3.81 -10.89
N ASP A 149 2.33 -4.63 -10.74
CA ASP A 149 3.02 -5.31 -11.85
C ASP A 149 2.33 -6.61 -12.31
N PHE A 150 1.61 -6.52 -13.43
CA PHE A 150 0.94 -7.65 -14.07
C PHE A 150 1.89 -8.51 -14.94
N ASN A 151 3.09 -8.01 -15.26
CA ASN A 151 3.98 -8.54 -16.30
C ASN A 151 3.29 -8.80 -17.66
N ALA A 152 2.18 -8.11 -17.91
CA ALA A 152 1.32 -8.23 -19.08
C ALA A 152 1.60 -7.08 -20.05
N ARG A 153 1.81 -7.37 -21.34
CA ARG A 153 2.15 -6.37 -22.36
C ARG A 153 1.00 -6.25 -23.35
N LEU A 154 0.26 -5.15 -23.26
CA LEU A 154 -1.00 -4.94 -24.01
C LEU A 154 -0.77 -4.18 -25.32
N GLN A 155 0.49 -3.99 -25.73
CA GLN A 155 0.86 -3.39 -27.01
C GLN A 155 0.13 -2.06 -27.27
N ALA A 156 -0.56 -1.95 -28.41
CA ALA A 156 -1.17 -0.73 -28.90
C ALA A 156 -2.25 -0.17 -27.96
N PHE A 157 -2.86 -1.01 -27.11
CA PHE A 157 -3.83 -0.54 -26.11
C PHE A 157 -3.20 0.42 -25.10
N LEU A 158 -1.94 0.22 -24.74
CA LEU A 158 -1.20 1.09 -23.81
C LEU A 158 -0.23 2.05 -24.52
N GLY A 159 -0.08 1.94 -25.84
CA GLY A 159 1.00 2.60 -26.56
C GLY A 159 2.36 1.90 -26.37
N ASP A 160 2.35 0.65 -25.91
CA ASP A 160 3.53 -0.21 -25.87
C ASP A 160 3.77 -0.83 -27.27
N SER A 161 5.04 -1.02 -27.63
CA SER A 161 5.42 -1.71 -28.86
C SER A 161 5.40 -3.23 -28.72
N ARG A 162 5.27 -3.74 -27.49
CA ARG A 162 5.46 -5.15 -27.15
C ARG A 162 4.14 -5.81 -26.74
N SER A 163 4.03 -7.10 -27.03
CA SER A 163 2.93 -7.96 -26.58
C SER A 163 3.46 -9.26 -25.96
N ASN A 164 2.62 -9.91 -25.15
CA ASN A 164 2.79 -11.30 -24.71
C ASN A 164 1.41 -11.95 -24.51
N THR A 165 1.39 -13.28 -24.38
CA THR A 165 0.15 -14.06 -24.18
C THR A 165 -0.64 -13.57 -22.96
N ARG A 166 0.03 -13.32 -21.83
CA ARG A 166 -0.57 -12.68 -20.65
C ARG A 166 -1.26 -11.36 -20.96
N GLY A 167 -0.65 -10.51 -21.77
CA GLY A 167 -1.23 -9.24 -22.22
C GLY A 167 -2.51 -9.43 -23.02
N THR A 168 -2.53 -10.40 -23.92
CA THR A 168 -3.75 -10.75 -24.68
C THR A 168 -4.86 -11.25 -23.76
N MET A 169 -4.54 -12.14 -22.81
CA MET A 169 -5.51 -12.67 -21.85
C MET A 169 -6.05 -11.58 -20.92
N LEU A 170 -5.16 -10.72 -20.39
CA LEU A 170 -5.55 -9.59 -19.54
C LEU A 170 -6.44 -8.62 -20.31
N TYR A 171 -6.11 -8.31 -21.57
CA TYR A 171 -6.95 -7.43 -22.40
C TYR A 171 -8.35 -8.00 -22.60
N SER A 172 -8.48 -9.29 -22.92
CA SER A 172 -9.79 -9.94 -23.04
C SER A 172 -10.59 -9.86 -21.73
N TRP A 173 -9.93 -10.12 -20.60
CA TRP A 173 -10.54 -10.02 -19.28
C TRP A 173 -11.02 -8.60 -18.95
N LEU A 174 -10.21 -7.57 -19.27
CA LEU A 174 -10.59 -6.16 -19.10
C LEU A 174 -11.87 -5.81 -19.87
N VAL A 175 -11.94 -6.23 -21.14
CA VAL A 175 -13.09 -5.96 -22.00
C VAL A 175 -14.33 -6.70 -21.50
N GLU A 176 -14.18 -7.97 -21.13
CA GLU A 176 -15.28 -8.80 -20.61
C GLU A 176 -15.89 -8.23 -19.33
N HIS A 177 -15.05 -7.70 -18.44
CA HIS A 177 -15.47 -7.16 -17.14
C HIS A 177 -15.74 -5.66 -17.16
N GLY A 178 -15.61 -4.99 -18.32
CA GLY A 178 -15.86 -3.56 -18.47
C GLY A 178 -14.92 -2.69 -17.62
N LEU A 179 -13.68 -3.12 -17.42
CA LEU A 179 -12.70 -2.43 -16.59
C LEU A 179 -12.05 -1.26 -17.31
N ILE A 180 -11.79 -0.19 -16.57
CA ILE A 180 -11.11 1.01 -17.06
C ILE A 180 -9.62 0.88 -16.79
N CYS A 181 -8.79 0.98 -17.82
CA CYS A 181 -7.34 1.00 -17.68
C CYS A 181 -6.82 2.45 -17.65
N TRP A 182 -6.47 2.95 -16.46
CA TRP A 182 -6.07 4.35 -16.31
C TRP A 182 -4.75 4.69 -16.99
N ASN A 183 -3.86 3.71 -17.17
CA ASN A 183 -2.62 3.91 -17.92
C ASN A 183 -2.91 4.22 -19.39
N ALA A 184 -3.92 3.57 -19.99
CA ALA A 184 -4.34 3.87 -21.37
C ALA A 184 -4.94 5.27 -21.49
N GLU A 185 -5.74 5.69 -20.50
CA GLU A 185 -6.46 6.98 -20.51
C GLU A 185 -5.57 8.18 -20.17
N LEU A 186 -4.62 8.02 -19.23
CA LEU A 186 -3.91 9.14 -18.59
C LEU A 186 -2.40 9.14 -18.82
N ALA A 187 -1.82 8.03 -19.28
CA ALA A 187 -0.37 7.89 -19.46
C ALA A 187 -0.01 7.04 -20.70
N TYR A 188 -0.80 7.15 -21.77
CA TYR A 188 -0.61 6.40 -23.00
C TYR A 188 0.82 6.55 -23.55
N GLY A 189 1.49 5.44 -23.81
CA GLY A 189 2.85 5.39 -24.35
C GLY A 189 3.96 5.73 -23.35
N VAL A 190 3.64 5.97 -22.07
CA VAL A 190 4.64 6.29 -21.04
C VAL A 190 5.09 5.01 -20.32
N PRO A 191 6.33 4.54 -20.52
CA PRO A 191 6.79 3.25 -20.00
C PRO A 191 6.94 3.26 -18.48
N THR A 192 6.45 2.20 -17.83
CA THR A 192 6.61 1.97 -16.39
C THR A 192 7.82 1.07 -16.09
N TYR A 193 8.25 0.27 -17.07
CA TYR A 193 9.43 -0.59 -17.00
C TYR A 193 10.47 -0.21 -18.05
N CYS A 194 11.73 -0.08 -17.64
CA CYS A 194 12.88 0.21 -18.49
C CYS A 194 14.06 -0.74 -18.18
N ALA A 195 14.29 -1.75 -19.01
CA ALA A 195 15.47 -2.61 -18.90
C ALA A 195 16.71 -1.89 -19.46
N HIS A 196 17.53 -1.37 -18.56
CA HIS A 196 18.72 -0.60 -18.92
C HIS A 196 19.81 -1.46 -19.59
N ASN A 197 19.86 -2.75 -19.28
CA ASN A 197 20.89 -3.67 -19.77
C ASN A 197 20.50 -4.38 -21.07
N ARG A 198 19.26 -4.20 -21.54
CA ARG A 198 18.80 -4.78 -22.81
C ARG A 198 18.55 -3.64 -23.78
N VAL A 199 19.24 -3.68 -24.92
CA VAL A 199 19.07 -2.75 -26.03
C VAL A 199 18.66 -3.57 -27.25
N GLY A 200 17.63 -3.13 -27.96
CA GLY A 200 17.22 -3.76 -29.21
C GLY A 200 18.35 -3.63 -30.22
N ARG A 201 18.90 -4.74 -30.72
CA ARG A 201 20.02 -4.73 -31.67
C ARG A 201 19.73 -3.93 -32.95
N LEU A 202 18.45 -3.83 -33.34
CA LEU A 202 17.99 -3.14 -34.54
C LEU A 202 17.57 -1.68 -34.27
N SER A 203 16.99 -1.37 -33.11
CA SER A 203 16.48 -0.03 -32.79
C SER A 203 17.49 0.84 -32.03
N GLY A 204 18.49 0.23 -31.39
CA GLY A 204 19.39 0.93 -30.47
C GLY A 204 18.70 1.48 -29.21
N GLN A 205 17.41 1.19 -29.02
CA GLN A 205 16.61 1.67 -27.90
C GLN A 205 16.59 0.64 -26.76
N HIS A 206 16.49 1.14 -25.54
CA HIS A 206 16.32 0.30 -24.36
C HIS A 206 14.99 -0.44 -24.44
N PHE A 207 14.95 -1.66 -23.90
CA PHE A 207 13.70 -2.38 -23.76
C PHE A 207 12.80 -1.67 -22.75
N GLN A 208 11.64 -1.22 -23.21
CA GLN A 208 10.64 -0.54 -22.39
C GLN A 208 9.30 -1.25 -22.52
N SER A 209 8.49 -1.21 -21.47
CA SER A 209 7.12 -1.73 -21.46
C SER A 209 6.25 -1.00 -20.43
N ILE A 210 4.94 -1.12 -20.58
CA ILE A 210 3.94 -0.63 -19.63
C ILE A 210 3.29 -1.86 -19.00
N ILE A 211 3.70 -2.19 -17.78
CA ILE A 211 3.31 -3.43 -17.08
C ILE A 211 2.81 -3.19 -15.65
N ASP A 212 3.09 -2.01 -15.10
CA ASP A 212 2.62 -1.56 -13.79
C ASP A 212 1.33 -0.74 -14.02
N LEU A 213 0.18 -1.35 -13.75
CA LEU A 213 -1.11 -0.83 -14.20
C LEU A 213 -2.00 -0.39 -13.04
N PHE A 214 -2.95 0.49 -13.33
CA PHE A 214 -4.13 0.74 -12.51
C PHE A 214 -5.38 0.46 -13.34
N LEU A 215 -6.22 -0.44 -12.84
CA LEU A 215 -7.48 -0.87 -13.43
C LEU A 215 -8.60 -0.58 -12.45
N SER A 216 -9.76 -0.08 -12.88
CA SER A 216 -10.91 0.08 -11.98
C SER A 216 -12.23 -0.37 -12.57
N SER A 217 -13.13 -0.84 -11.70
CA SER A 217 -14.47 -1.28 -12.08
C SER A 217 -15.45 -0.14 -12.35
N GLN A 218 -15.17 1.06 -11.84
CA GLN A 218 -15.97 2.26 -12.06
C GLN A 218 -15.07 3.48 -12.33
N GLN A 219 -15.67 4.53 -12.91
CA GLN A 219 -15.02 5.81 -13.15
C GLN A 219 -14.56 6.45 -11.83
N LEU A 220 -13.31 6.91 -11.80
CA LEU A 220 -12.78 7.70 -10.69
C LEU A 220 -13.14 9.18 -10.88
N ILE A 221 -13.27 9.92 -9.78
CA ILE A 221 -13.57 11.35 -9.80
C ILE A 221 -12.27 12.13 -9.95
N ALA A 222 -12.18 12.94 -11.01
CA ALA A 222 -11.00 13.75 -11.37
C ALA A 222 -9.66 12.99 -11.29
N PRO A 223 -9.54 11.83 -11.98
CA PRO A 223 -8.35 11.01 -11.88
C PRO A 223 -7.17 11.70 -12.56
N ARG A 224 -5.98 11.53 -11.98
CA ARG A 224 -4.72 12.00 -12.54
C ARG A 224 -3.65 10.94 -12.37
N MET A 225 -2.81 10.75 -13.37
CA MET A 225 -1.71 9.80 -13.32
C MET A 225 -0.39 10.51 -13.53
N VAL A 226 0.62 10.11 -12.76
CA VAL A 226 2.01 10.54 -12.93
C VAL A 226 2.91 9.30 -12.92
N VAL A 227 3.66 9.10 -13.99
CA VAL A 227 4.76 8.12 -14.04
C VAL A 227 6.04 8.84 -13.66
N HIS A 228 6.66 8.47 -12.55
CA HIS A 228 7.82 9.15 -11.97
C HIS A 228 9.13 8.67 -12.61
N GLU A 229 9.32 9.00 -13.89
CA GLU A 229 10.53 8.65 -14.65
C GLU A 229 11.79 9.35 -14.11
N ASP A 230 11.63 10.39 -13.30
CA ASP A 230 12.71 11.16 -12.72
C ASP A 230 13.17 10.62 -11.35
N LEU A 231 12.42 9.71 -10.71
CA LEU A 231 12.84 9.11 -9.44
C LEU A 231 13.77 7.91 -9.68
N SER A 232 14.91 7.87 -8.96
CA SER A 232 15.89 6.79 -9.05
C SER A 232 15.94 5.98 -7.76
N LEU A 233 14.96 5.08 -7.61
CA LEU A 233 14.81 4.26 -6.40
C LEU A 233 15.51 2.88 -6.51
N GLY A 234 16.35 2.67 -7.53
CA GLY A 234 17.17 1.45 -7.66
C GLY A 234 16.51 0.28 -8.38
N SER A 235 15.30 0.46 -8.91
CA SER A 235 14.58 -0.52 -9.73
C SER A 235 14.64 -0.16 -11.23
N HIS A 236 14.34 -1.15 -12.07
CA HIS A 236 14.04 -0.93 -13.49
C HIS A 236 12.61 -0.44 -13.74
N HIS A 237 11.77 -0.43 -12.70
CA HIS A 237 10.42 0.11 -12.72
C HIS A 237 10.39 1.55 -12.19
N CYS A 238 9.57 2.37 -12.83
CA CYS A 238 9.25 3.72 -12.41
C CYS A 238 8.01 3.67 -11.49
N PRO A 239 8.01 4.36 -10.35
CA PRO A 239 6.80 4.52 -9.56
C PRO A 239 5.68 5.16 -10.39
N VAL A 240 4.44 4.71 -10.19
CA VAL A 240 3.27 5.28 -10.85
C VAL A 240 2.29 5.73 -9.78
N THR A 241 1.92 7.01 -9.78
CA THR A 241 0.91 7.55 -8.86
C THR A 241 -0.40 7.78 -9.60
N LEU A 242 -1.48 7.16 -9.12
CA LEU A 242 -2.85 7.49 -9.47
C LEU A 242 -3.47 8.32 -8.34
N SER A 243 -3.92 9.52 -8.68
CA SER A 243 -4.65 10.43 -7.78
C SER A 243 -6.12 10.43 -8.14
N CYS A 244 -7.01 10.44 -7.15
CA CYS A 244 -8.44 10.64 -7.38
C CYS A 244 -9.10 11.34 -6.19
N LEU A 245 -10.26 11.94 -6.43
CA LEU A 245 -11.07 12.55 -5.39
C LEU A 245 -11.95 11.51 -4.72
N LEU A 246 -11.92 11.51 -3.39
CA LEU A 246 -12.79 10.69 -2.56
C LEU A 246 -13.74 11.58 -1.76
N LEU A 247 -14.85 10.98 -1.36
CA LEU A 247 -15.74 11.56 -0.35
C LEU A 247 -14.92 11.88 0.90
N PRO A 248 -15.25 12.97 1.62
CA PRO A 248 -14.53 13.33 2.84
C PRO A 248 -14.51 12.14 3.81
N PRO A 249 -13.39 11.94 4.52
CA PRO A 249 -13.31 10.86 5.50
C PRO A 249 -14.44 11.02 6.51
N PRO A 250 -14.95 9.91 7.08
CA PRO A 250 -15.85 10.03 8.21
C PRO A 250 -15.18 10.91 9.27
N PRO A 251 -15.93 11.79 9.96
CA PRO A 251 -15.36 12.63 11.00
C PRO A 251 -14.55 11.73 11.94
N GLN A 252 -13.32 12.15 12.26
CA GLN A 252 -12.51 11.43 13.23
C GLN A 252 -13.38 11.18 14.44
N SER A 253 -13.60 9.90 14.76
CA SER A 253 -14.29 9.50 15.97
C SER A 253 -13.70 10.31 17.12
N ALA A 254 -14.53 11.15 17.76
CA ALA A 254 -14.15 11.88 18.97
C ALA A 254 -13.73 10.93 20.11
N HIS A 255 -13.93 9.62 19.93
CA HIS A 255 -13.37 8.57 20.75
C HIS A 255 -12.02 8.15 20.16
N PRO A 256 -10.88 8.57 20.76
CA PRO A 256 -9.58 8.06 20.33
C PRO A 256 -9.58 6.53 20.44
N ARG A 257 -9.08 5.85 19.41
CA ARG A 257 -8.85 4.39 19.47
C ARG A 257 -7.99 4.11 20.70
N LEU A 258 -8.59 3.49 21.71
CA LEU A 258 -7.89 3.10 22.91
C LEU A 258 -6.89 1.99 22.55
N LEU A 259 -5.66 2.12 23.05
CA LEU A 259 -4.59 1.17 22.85
C LEU A 259 -4.10 0.69 24.22
N TRP A 260 -3.67 -0.56 24.29
CA TRP A 260 -3.17 -1.20 25.50
C TRP A 260 -1.88 -1.97 25.22
N HIS A 261 -1.09 -2.25 26.26
CA HIS A 261 0.11 -3.08 26.17
C HIS A 261 -0.23 -4.58 26.16
N LEU A 262 -0.92 -5.05 25.11
CA LEU A 262 -1.41 -6.44 25.03
C LEU A 262 -0.30 -7.50 25.08
N SER A 263 0.96 -7.13 24.81
CA SER A 263 2.13 -8.00 24.99
C SER A 263 2.34 -8.47 26.42
N ARG A 264 1.69 -7.81 27.40
CA ARG A 264 1.72 -8.18 28.83
C ARG A 264 0.71 -9.26 29.21
N LEU A 265 -0.25 -9.57 28.35
CA LEU A 265 -1.25 -10.62 28.62
C LEU A 265 -0.66 -11.99 29.01
N PRO A 266 0.44 -12.48 28.39
CA PRO A 266 1.06 -13.73 28.79
C PRO A 266 1.98 -13.61 30.02
N GLU A 267 2.16 -12.41 30.59
CA GLU A 267 3.01 -12.24 31.79
C GLU A 267 2.35 -12.91 33.01
N PRO A 268 3.11 -13.60 33.88
CA PRO A 268 2.56 -14.35 35.01
C PRO A 268 1.81 -13.49 36.05
N ASP A 269 2.14 -12.20 36.13
CA ASP A 269 1.55 -11.21 37.04
C ASP A 269 0.38 -10.43 36.42
N CYS A 270 -0.01 -10.73 35.17
CA CYS A 270 -1.12 -10.05 34.51
C CYS A 270 -2.47 -10.39 35.16
N LEU A 271 -3.15 -9.36 35.67
CA LEU A 271 -4.42 -9.50 36.40
C LEU A 271 -5.66 -9.56 35.51
N TYR A 272 -5.52 -9.56 34.17
CA TYR A 272 -6.65 -9.46 33.25
C TYR A 272 -7.71 -10.55 33.48
N GLY A 273 -7.29 -11.82 33.54
CA GLY A 273 -8.21 -12.95 33.70
C GLY A 273 -9.03 -12.87 35.00
N PRO A 274 -8.39 -12.70 36.17
CA PRO A 274 -9.09 -12.47 37.44
C PRO A 274 -10.05 -11.28 37.42
N LEU A 275 -9.61 -10.11 36.92
CA LEU A 275 -10.41 -8.89 36.87
C LEU A 275 -11.63 -9.04 35.96
N PHE A 276 -11.46 -9.65 34.79
CA PHE A 276 -12.55 -9.88 33.86
C PHE A 276 -13.59 -10.82 34.45
N LYS A 277 -13.15 -11.92 35.08
CA LYS A 277 -14.04 -12.90 35.73
C LYS A 277 -14.84 -12.28 36.88
N GLU A 278 -14.28 -11.28 37.56
CA GLU A 278 -14.99 -10.55 38.60
C GLU A 278 -16.01 -9.56 38.01
N ARG A 279 -15.58 -8.69 37.10
CA ARG A 279 -16.38 -7.57 36.58
C ARG A 279 -17.51 -8.00 35.64
N ILE A 280 -17.36 -9.14 34.95
CA ILE A 280 -18.41 -9.66 34.06
C ILE A 280 -19.61 -10.23 34.81
N LYS A 281 -19.50 -10.50 36.13
CA LYS A 281 -20.55 -11.18 36.90
C LYS A 281 -21.89 -10.45 36.84
N SER A 282 -21.91 -9.15 37.08
CA SER A 282 -23.14 -8.35 37.07
C SER A 282 -23.78 -8.29 35.68
N PHE A 283 -22.96 -8.22 34.64
CA PHE A 283 -23.42 -8.26 33.25
C PHE A 283 -24.00 -9.62 32.87
N ASN A 284 -23.40 -10.72 33.32
CA ASN A 284 -23.96 -12.06 33.13
C ASN A 284 -25.31 -12.22 33.85
N LEU A 285 -25.47 -11.68 35.06
CA LEU A 285 -26.75 -11.69 35.76
C LEU A 285 -27.82 -10.91 35.00
N LEU A 286 -27.46 -9.75 34.44
CA LEU A 286 -28.34 -8.95 33.57
C LEU A 286 -28.79 -9.75 32.34
N LEU A 287 -27.85 -10.42 31.64
CA LEU A 287 -28.19 -11.24 30.48
C LEU A 287 -29.09 -12.42 30.84
N LEU A 288 -28.85 -13.07 31.98
CA LEU A 288 -29.69 -14.18 32.46
C LEU A 288 -31.11 -13.71 32.81
N ASP A 289 -31.26 -12.50 33.37
CA ASP A 289 -32.56 -11.91 33.64
C ASP A 289 -33.33 -11.58 32.34
N LEU A 290 -32.64 -11.02 31.34
CA LEU A 290 -33.20 -10.69 30.03
C LEU A 290 -33.70 -11.92 29.24
N VAL A 291 -33.12 -13.11 29.49
CA VAL A 291 -33.47 -14.36 28.80
C VAL A 291 -34.35 -15.28 29.70
N SER A 292 -34.59 -14.89 30.95
CA SER A 292 -35.37 -15.68 31.90
C SER A 292 -36.85 -15.79 31.46
N PRO A 293 -37.46 -16.99 31.50
CA PRO A 293 -38.89 -17.18 31.23
C PRO A 293 -39.81 -16.42 32.21
N PHE A 294 -39.27 -16.06 33.37
CA PHE A 294 -39.92 -15.27 34.43
C PHE A 294 -39.30 -13.88 34.60
N GLY A 295 -38.33 -13.53 33.77
CA GLY A 295 -37.74 -12.19 33.72
C GLY A 295 -38.85 -11.20 33.43
N LEU A 296 -38.79 -10.03 34.09
CA LEU A 296 -39.79 -8.97 33.97
C LEU A 296 -40.27 -8.86 32.52
N LEU A 297 -41.55 -9.19 32.31
CA LEU A 297 -42.33 -8.89 31.11
C LEU A 297 -42.30 -7.39 30.86
N THR A 298 -41.17 -6.89 30.36
CA THR A 298 -41.13 -5.61 29.70
C THR A 298 -41.33 -5.96 28.23
N ASN A 299 -42.44 -5.52 27.65
CA ASN A 299 -42.65 -5.52 26.19
C ASN A 299 -41.65 -4.60 25.45
N VAL A 300 -40.50 -4.33 26.07
CA VAL A 300 -39.48 -3.39 25.65
C VAL A 300 -38.29 -4.22 25.22
N ARG A 301 -37.92 -4.09 23.95
CA ARG A 301 -36.72 -4.74 23.43
C ARG A 301 -35.51 -4.21 24.21
N PRO A 302 -34.59 -5.08 24.65
CA PRO A 302 -33.36 -4.62 25.29
C PRO A 302 -32.59 -3.73 24.33
N ASP A 303 -32.03 -2.65 24.87
CA ASP A 303 -31.14 -1.77 24.12
C ASP A 303 -29.81 -2.50 23.86
N ILE A 304 -29.65 -2.98 22.63
CA ILE A 304 -28.46 -3.72 22.22
C ILE A 304 -27.21 -2.83 22.26
N ASP A 305 -27.35 -1.54 21.97
CA ASP A 305 -26.23 -0.61 21.97
C ASP A 305 -25.75 -0.35 23.41
N ASP A 306 -26.67 -0.23 24.37
CA ASP A 306 -26.32 -0.14 25.79
C ASP A 306 -25.63 -1.41 26.30
N LEU A 307 -26.13 -2.60 25.92
CA LEU A 307 -25.47 -3.87 26.27
C LEU A 307 -24.06 -3.97 25.70
N VAL A 308 -23.87 -3.57 24.44
CA VAL A 308 -22.56 -3.51 23.79
C VAL A 308 -21.65 -2.53 24.53
N ASN A 309 -22.13 -1.34 24.88
CA ASN A 309 -21.36 -0.34 25.61
C ASN A 309 -20.94 -0.83 27.00
N GLN A 310 -21.85 -1.48 27.74
CA GLN A 310 -21.55 -2.07 29.05
C GLN A 310 -20.48 -3.17 28.94
N PHE A 311 -20.62 -4.07 27.97
CA PHE A 311 -19.64 -5.14 27.74
C PHE A 311 -18.26 -4.59 27.34
N THR A 312 -18.23 -3.64 26.39
CA THR A 312 -17.01 -2.96 25.96
C THR A 312 -16.34 -2.20 27.11
N SER A 313 -17.11 -1.54 27.98
CA SER A 313 -16.62 -0.86 29.18
C SER A 313 -15.96 -1.84 30.17
N ILE A 314 -16.55 -3.02 30.36
CA ILE A 314 -15.96 -4.08 31.20
C ILE A 314 -14.60 -4.51 30.65
N ILE A 315 -14.51 -4.81 29.35
CA ILE A 315 -13.23 -5.19 28.70
C ILE A 315 -12.20 -4.07 28.86
N HIS A 316 -12.56 -2.82 28.53
CA HIS A 316 -11.65 -1.68 28.59
C HIS A 316 -11.15 -1.41 30.01
N SER A 317 -12.02 -1.45 31.02
CA SER A 317 -11.62 -1.26 32.41
C SER A 317 -10.67 -2.37 32.89
N CYS A 318 -10.89 -3.63 32.47
CA CYS A 318 -10.00 -4.73 32.82
C CYS A 318 -8.62 -4.56 32.17
N LEU A 319 -8.57 -4.12 30.91
CA LEU A 319 -7.31 -3.84 30.21
C LEU A 319 -6.58 -2.63 30.79
N ASP A 320 -7.30 -1.58 31.19
CA ASP A 320 -6.75 -0.40 31.87
C ASP A 320 -5.98 -0.78 33.14
N ASP A 321 -6.58 -1.64 33.96
CA ASP A 321 -6.05 -2.00 35.27
C ASP A 321 -5.05 -3.17 35.24
N SER A 322 -4.97 -3.93 34.13
CA SER A 322 -4.06 -5.07 34.01
C SER A 322 -2.81 -4.77 33.20
N VAL A 323 -2.99 -4.36 31.95
CA VAL A 323 -1.88 -4.19 31.00
C VAL A 323 -1.50 -2.72 30.83
N GLY A 324 -2.40 -1.80 31.17
CA GLY A 324 -2.19 -0.36 31.07
C GLY A 324 -2.40 0.19 29.65
N LYS A 325 -2.80 1.47 29.58
CA LYS A 325 -3.00 2.18 28.31
C LYS A 325 -1.66 2.47 27.62
N LYS A 326 -1.68 2.34 26.31
CA LYS A 326 -0.60 2.72 25.41
C LYS A 326 -0.97 4.03 24.73
N THR A 327 -0.10 5.02 24.78
CA THR A 327 -0.22 6.20 23.90
C THR A 327 0.37 5.87 22.52
N PRO A 328 -0.22 6.36 21.42
CA PRO A 328 0.41 6.25 20.10
C PRO A 328 1.81 6.88 20.18
N CYS A 329 2.84 6.06 20.02
CA CYS A 329 4.20 6.56 20.00
C CYS A 329 4.50 7.04 18.57
N SER A 330 4.77 8.33 18.40
CA SER A 330 5.31 8.87 17.14
C SER A 330 6.70 8.27 16.94
N ARG A 331 6.81 7.24 16.10
CA ARG A 331 8.10 6.63 15.75
C ARG A 331 8.86 7.53 14.78
N GLY A 332 9.32 8.69 15.25
CA GLY A 332 10.27 9.54 14.53
C GLY A 332 11.65 8.90 14.55
N ASN A 333 11.91 7.98 13.62
CA ASN A 333 13.22 7.34 13.48
C ASN A 333 14.15 8.20 12.59
N THR A 334 14.55 9.38 13.07
CA THR A 334 15.57 10.24 12.45
C THR A 334 17.02 9.83 12.81
N TRP A 335 17.30 8.53 12.99
CA TRP A 335 18.62 8.12 13.50
C TRP A 335 19.66 7.86 12.39
N PHE A 336 19.24 7.53 11.16
CA PHE A 336 20.18 7.12 10.09
C PHE A 336 20.43 8.18 9.01
N TRP A 337 19.52 9.15 8.83
CA TRP A 337 19.62 10.14 7.75
C TRP A 337 20.43 11.37 8.20
N THR A 338 21.63 11.53 7.65
CA THR A 338 22.52 12.66 7.97
C THR A 338 22.57 13.67 6.82
N ALA A 339 22.94 14.93 7.09
CA ALA A 339 23.12 15.94 6.06
C ALA A 339 24.16 15.51 4.98
N ASN A 340 25.15 14.71 5.36
CA ASN A 340 26.14 14.16 4.44
C ASN A 340 25.54 13.08 3.52
N LEU A 341 24.62 12.25 4.03
CA LEU A 341 23.89 11.27 3.22
C LEU A 341 22.94 11.97 2.25
N GLN A 342 22.23 13.01 2.69
CA GLN A 342 21.38 13.83 1.82
C GLN A 342 22.20 14.49 0.70
N ALA A 343 23.31 15.16 1.02
CA ALA A 343 24.17 15.79 0.02
C ALA A 343 24.76 14.79 -0.99
N SER A 344 25.10 13.59 -0.53
CA SER A 344 25.60 12.51 -1.39
C SER A 344 24.51 11.97 -2.32
N PHE A 345 23.30 11.79 -1.79
CA PHE A 345 22.13 11.40 -2.56
C PHE A 345 21.80 12.45 -3.64
N ASP A 346 21.76 13.73 -3.27
CA ASP A 346 21.47 14.85 -4.17
C ASP A 346 22.54 14.96 -5.28
N TYR A 347 23.82 14.80 -4.94
CA TYR A 347 24.91 14.81 -5.91
C TYR A 347 24.81 13.64 -6.90
N ARG A 348 24.52 12.43 -6.41
CA ARG A 348 24.29 11.26 -7.28
C ARG A 348 23.12 11.51 -8.23
N GLU A 349 22.03 12.08 -7.71
CA GLU A 349 20.82 12.37 -8.49
C GLU A 349 21.09 13.45 -9.55
N GLN A 350 21.88 14.46 -9.22
CA GLN A 350 22.34 15.47 -10.18
C GLN A 350 23.19 14.86 -11.32
N CYS A 351 24.16 14.00 -11.01
CA CYS A 351 24.98 13.31 -12.01
C CYS A 351 24.11 12.42 -12.93
N ARG A 352 23.12 11.75 -12.37
CA ARG A 352 22.17 10.91 -13.12
C ARG A 352 21.30 11.73 -14.07
N ARG A 353 20.75 12.87 -13.63
CA ARG A 353 19.96 13.78 -14.47
C ARG A 353 20.79 14.27 -15.67
N GLN A 354 22.05 14.60 -15.44
CA GLN A 354 22.98 14.98 -16.50
C GLN A 354 23.26 13.83 -17.47
N TRP A 355 23.37 12.59 -16.97
CA TRP A 355 23.51 11.39 -17.81
C TRP A 355 22.26 11.08 -18.63
N ARG A 356 21.06 11.10 -18.02
CA ARG A 356 19.78 10.85 -18.69
C ARG A 356 19.53 11.84 -19.84
N ARG A 357 19.92 13.10 -19.64
CA ARG A 357 19.79 14.19 -20.65
C ARG A 357 20.91 14.20 -21.69
N ALA A 358 22.00 13.46 -21.48
CA ALA A 358 23.11 13.43 -22.42
C ALA A 358 22.82 12.51 -23.62
N CYS A 359 23.33 12.91 -24.79
CA CYS A 359 23.25 12.16 -26.04
C CYS A 359 24.65 11.91 -26.63
N GLY A 360 24.77 10.88 -27.48
CA GLY A 360 26.02 10.52 -28.15
C GLY A 360 27.17 10.18 -27.19
N ILE A 361 28.39 10.55 -27.57
CA ILE A 361 29.63 10.26 -26.82
C ILE A 361 29.58 10.83 -25.39
N ASN A 362 28.91 11.98 -25.20
CA ASN A 362 28.73 12.59 -23.89
C ASN A 362 27.93 11.72 -22.92
N LYS A 363 27.08 10.82 -23.42
CA LYS A 363 26.32 9.88 -22.57
C LYS A 363 27.24 8.88 -21.88
N GLY A 364 28.31 8.42 -22.55
CA GLY A 364 29.32 7.55 -21.95
C GLY A 364 30.15 8.25 -20.88
N LEU A 365 30.54 9.50 -21.11
CA LEU A 365 31.28 10.30 -20.13
C LEU A 365 30.45 10.58 -18.88
N ARG A 366 29.17 10.95 -19.05
CA ARG A 366 28.25 11.21 -17.92
C ARG A 366 27.88 9.93 -17.17
N TRP A 367 27.86 8.77 -17.84
CA TRP A 367 27.71 7.47 -17.19
C TRP A 367 28.86 7.20 -16.22
N GLN A 368 30.11 7.49 -16.60
CA GLN A 368 31.26 7.32 -15.70
C GLN A 368 31.13 8.22 -14.47
N THR A 369 30.72 9.48 -14.64
CA THR A 369 30.49 10.41 -13.51
C THR A 369 29.39 9.90 -12.58
N TYR A 370 28.29 9.38 -13.14
CA TYR A 370 27.20 8.77 -12.36
C TYR A 370 27.66 7.51 -11.60
N SER A 371 28.38 6.61 -12.25
CA SER A 371 28.94 5.40 -11.63
C SER A 371 29.91 5.71 -10.49
N SER A 372 30.72 6.76 -10.63
CA SER A 372 31.58 7.25 -9.53
C SER A 372 30.75 7.81 -8.37
N GLY A 373 29.67 8.55 -8.63
CA GLY A 373 28.74 9.04 -7.61
C GLY A 373 28.00 7.91 -6.87
N GLN A 374 27.64 6.83 -7.57
CA GLN A 374 27.07 5.62 -6.95
C GLN A 374 28.06 4.96 -5.97
N ASN A 375 29.31 4.79 -6.39
CA ASN A 375 30.36 4.21 -5.54
C ASN A 375 30.67 5.07 -4.32
N TRP A 376 30.56 6.40 -4.43
CA TRP A 376 30.78 7.32 -3.33
C TRP A 376 29.65 7.24 -2.28
N CYS A 377 28.39 7.19 -2.72
CA CYS A 377 27.25 6.94 -1.84
C CYS A 377 27.37 5.60 -1.12
N ALA A 378 27.78 4.54 -1.84
CA ALA A 378 28.00 3.23 -1.26
C ALA A 378 29.10 3.26 -0.17
N LYS A 379 30.22 3.95 -0.41
CA LYS A 379 31.30 4.07 0.58
C LYS A 379 30.87 4.74 1.88
N ILE A 380 30.06 5.80 1.82
CA ILE A 380 29.54 6.46 3.03
C ILE A 380 28.59 5.52 3.78
N PHE A 381 27.77 4.77 3.05
CA PHE A 381 26.84 3.78 3.62
C PHE A 381 27.53 2.63 4.35
N PHE A 382 28.75 2.25 3.94
CA PHE A 382 29.55 1.18 4.58
C PHE A 382 30.57 1.69 5.61
N SER A 383 30.64 3.01 5.83
CA SER A 383 31.54 3.62 6.82
C SER A 383 30.87 3.88 8.17
N PHE A 384 29.58 3.56 8.28
CA PHE A 384 28.78 3.46 9.51
C PHE A 384 28.35 2.00 9.67
#